data_AF-X1GLM9-F1
#
_entry.id   AF-X1GLM9-F1
#
_cell.length_a   1.000
_cell.length_b   1.000
_cell.length_c   1.000
_cell.angle_alpha   90.00
_cell.angle_beta   90.00
_cell.angle_gamma   90.00
#
_symmetry.space_group_name_H-M   'P 1'
#
loop_
_entity.id
_entity.type
_entity.pdbx_description
1 polymer ?
#
loop_
_entity_poly.entity_id
_entity_poly.type
_entity_poly.pdbx_seq_one_letter_code
_entity_poly.pdbx_strand_id
1 'polypeptide(L)'
;MSVKTININTVDIASLRARRTKIAFFAGRDINDLDEIYASARTKFSVQVFGGGNLRNVFELMKWSNICWFEGLGELTVMASHLPKACRIIVRLNENELGSELAGKVNWQNVDVLVVDGPKPPRENIP
;
A
#
# COMPACT_ATOMS: atom_id res chain seq x y z
N MET A 1 27.25 -20.00 17.65
CA MET A 1 26.50 -19.00 16.86
C MET A 1 27.30 -17.71 16.92
N SER A 2 28.12 -17.42 15.90
CA SER A 2 29.06 -16.28 15.95
C SER A 2 28.35 -14.98 15.62
N VAL A 3 28.36 -14.04 16.57
CA VAL A 3 27.94 -12.65 16.35
C VAL A 3 28.99 -11.99 15.47
N LYS A 4 28.60 -11.50 14.29
CA LYS A 4 29.46 -10.66 13.45
C LYS A 4 29.45 -9.24 14.01
N THR A 5 30.57 -8.80 14.57
CA THR A 5 30.80 -7.40 14.92
C THR A 5 30.93 -6.59 13.63
N ILE A 6 29.98 -5.68 13.38
CA ILE A 6 30.05 -4.74 12.26
C ILE A 6 30.78 -3.49 12.74
N ASN A 7 31.88 -3.14 12.09
CA ASN A 7 32.64 -1.92 12.37
C ASN A 7 31.84 -0.70 11.89
N ILE A 8 31.36 0.11 12.83
CA ILE A 8 30.49 1.28 12.58
C ILE A 8 31.16 2.39 11.75
N ASN A 9 32.49 2.37 11.62
CA ASN A 9 33.26 3.38 10.87
C ASN A 9 33.27 3.16 9.35
N THR A 10 32.65 2.08 8.84
CA THR A 10 32.54 1.79 7.40
C THR A 10 31.10 1.78 6.92
N VAL A 11 30.13 1.99 7.82
CA VAL A 11 28.73 2.12 7.44
C VAL A 11 28.52 3.55 7.00
N ASP A 12 28.43 3.77 5.69
CA ASP A 12 28.10 5.09 5.16
C ASP A 12 26.70 5.51 5.65
N ILE A 13 26.69 6.47 6.57
CA ILE A 13 25.48 7.00 7.19
C ILE A 13 24.58 7.65 6.14
N ALA A 14 25.11 8.12 5.00
CA ALA A 14 24.31 8.64 3.90
C ALA A 14 23.53 7.54 3.17
N SER A 15 24.12 6.37 2.95
CA SER A 15 23.43 5.20 2.39
C SER A 15 22.49 4.49 3.37
N LEU A 16 22.68 4.63 4.69
CA LEU A 16 21.65 4.28 5.67
C LEU A 16 20.47 5.26 5.65
N ARG A 17 20.73 6.58 5.52
CA ARG A 17 19.70 7.62 5.34
C ARG A 17 18.92 7.47 4.02
N ALA A 18 19.50 6.84 3.01
CA ALA A 18 18.88 6.58 1.71
C ALA A 18 17.80 5.47 1.73
N ARG A 19 17.64 4.73 2.83
CA ARG A 19 16.51 3.78 3.00
C ARG A 19 15.21 4.50 3.35
N ARG A 20 14.84 5.49 2.53
CA ARG A 20 13.51 6.10 2.61
C ARG A 20 12.50 4.98 2.43
N THR A 21 11.60 4.82 3.40
CA THR A 21 10.50 3.83 3.30
C THR A 21 9.86 3.98 1.93
N LYS A 22 9.77 2.86 1.21
CA LYS A 22 9.16 2.79 -0.11
C LYS A 22 7.68 2.47 0.04
N ILE A 23 6.82 3.32 -0.51
CA ILE A 23 5.38 3.13 -0.47
C ILE A 23 4.87 2.99 -1.91
N ALA A 24 4.18 1.89 -2.18
CA ALA A 24 3.44 1.71 -3.40
C ALA A 24 1.95 2.02 -3.15
N PHE A 25 1.37 2.93 -3.92
CA PHE A 25 -0.06 3.23 -3.88
C PHE A 25 -0.78 2.51 -5.01
N PHE A 26 -1.90 1.88 -4.68
CA PHE A 26 -2.82 1.22 -5.59
C PHE A 26 -4.16 1.91 -5.47
N ALA A 27 -4.53 2.69 -6.49
CA ALA A 27 -5.83 3.30 -6.57
C ALA A 27 -6.81 2.30 -7.20
N GLY A 28 -7.98 2.10 -6.57
CA GLY A 28 -8.98 1.16 -7.07
C GLY A 28 -9.60 1.56 -8.42
N ARG A 29 -9.79 2.87 -8.68
CA ARG A 29 -10.45 3.36 -9.90
C ARG A 29 -9.76 4.56 -10.54
N ASP A 30 -9.41 5.59 -9.76
CA ASP A 30 -8.73 6.78 -10.26
C ASP A 30 -7.56 7.18 -9.35
N ILE A 31 -6.44 7.58 -9.94
CA ILE A 31 -5.33 8.18 -9.18
C ILE A 31 -5.76 9.44 -8.42
N ASN A 32 -6.81 10.12 -8.88
CA ASN A 32 -7.44 11.24 -8.18
C ASN A 32 -8.14 10.81 -6.87
N ASP A 33 -8.42 9.52 -6.69
CA ASP A 33 -8.91 8.99 -5.41
C ASP A 33 -7.78 8.94 -4.36
N LEU A 34 -6.50 9.12 -4.78
CA LEU A 34 -5.39 9.31 -3.85
C LEU A 34 -5.47 10.71 -3.24
N ASP A 35 -5.77 10.75 -1.95
CA ASP A 35 -6.04 11.97 -1.21
C ASP A 35 -4.76 12.63 -0.65
N GLU A 36 -4.96 13.50 0.35
CA GLU A 36 -3.90 14.16 1.11
C GLU A 36 -2.85 13.20 1.67
N ILE A 37 -3.19 11.91 1.90
CA ILE A 37 -2.26 10.90 2.39
C ILE A 37 -1.16 10.67 1.35
N TYR A 38 -1.49 10.55 0.06
CA TYR A 38 -0.50 10.44 -1.00
C TYR A 38 0.35 11.71 -1.11
N ALA A 39 -0.29 12.88 -1.09
CA ALA A 39 0.40 14.17 -1.17
C ALA A 39 1.39 14.38 -0.01
N SER A 40 1.01 13.99 1.21
CA SER A 40 1.87 13.99 2.39
C SER A 40 2.97 12.94 2.27
N ALA A 41 2.63 11.72 1.83
CA ALA A 41 3.57 10.61 1.74
C ALA A 41 4.72 10.90 0.77
N ARG A 42 4.45 11.46 -0.42
CA ARG A 42 5.49 11.73 -1.42
C ARG A 42 6.55 12.75 -0.98
N THR A 43 6.26 13.59 0.03
CA THR A 43 7.25 14.53 0.60
C THR A 43 8.23 13.83 1.54
N LYS A 44 7.81 12.73 2.17
CA LYS A 44 8.53 12.04 3.26
C LYS A 44 9.13 10.70 2.81
N PHE A 45 8.54 10.06 1.81
CA PHE A 45 8.82 8.68 1.41
C PHE A 45 9.18 8.56 -0.07
N SER A 46 9.78 7.44 -0.46
CA SER A 46 9.93 7.10 -1.87
C SER A 46 8.63 6.46 -2.33
N VAL A 47 7.92 7.10 -3.25
CA VAL A 47 6.56 6.69 -3.62
C VAL A 47 6.51 6.25 -5.08
N GLN A 48 5.79 5.16 -5.33
CA GLN A 48 5.33 4.76 -6.65
C GLN A 48 3.82 4.58 -6.64
N VAL A 49 3.18 4.90 -7.76
CA VAL A 49 1.76 4.64 -7.97
C VAL A 49 1.63 3.55 -9.03
N PHE A 50 0.77 2.57 -8.77
CA PHE A 50 0.49 1.52 -9.74
C PHE A 50 -0.22 2.12 -10.96
N GLY A 51 0.46 2.11 -12.11
CA GLY A 51 -0.04 2.70 -13.36
C GLY A 51 -0.87 1.76 -14.23
N GLY A 52 -1.38 0.66 -13.68
CA GLY A 52 -2.05 -0.40 -14.44
C GLY A 52 -1.09 -1.50 -14.91
N GLY A 53 -1.65 -2.65 -15.32
CA GLY A 53 -0.89 -3.81 -15.75
C GLY A 53 -1.49 -5.13 -15.27
N ASN A 54 -0.67 -6.17 -15.20
CA ASN A 54 -1.08 -7.51 -14.81
C ASN A 54 -0.59 -7.88 -13.39
N LEU A 55 -0.93 -9.09 -12.94
CA LEU A 55 -0.54 -9.63 -11.62
C LEU A 55 0.97 -9.57 -11.36
N ARG A 56 1.80 -9.79 -12.39
CA ARG A 56 3.26 -9.71 -12.26
C ARG A 56 3.70 -8.28 -11.91
N ASN A 57 3.09 -7.27 -12.53
CA ASN A 57 3.37 -5.88 -12.20
C ASN A 57 3.01 -5.55 -10.75
N VAL A 58 1.89 -6.06 -10.26
CA VAL A 58 1.49 -5.93 -8.85
C VAL A 58 2.54 -6.54 -7.94
N PHE A 59 2.95 -7.79 -8.21
CA PHE A 59 3.90 -8.48 -7.33
C PHE A 59 5.31 -7.87 -7.34
N GLU A 60 5.80 -7.41 -8.49
CA GLU A 60 7.10 -6.73 -8.55
C GLU A 60 7.07 -5.39 -7.80
N LEU A 61 5.96 -4.66 -7.89
CA LEU A 61 5.77 -3.43 -7.11
C LEU A 61 5.66 -3.71 -5.60
N MET A 62 5.03 -4.82 -5.21
CA MET A 62 5.01 -5.30 -3.82
C MET A 62 6.42 -5.61 -3.32
N LYS A 63 7.26 -6.30 -4.10
CA LYS A 63 8.66 -6.59 -3.73
C LYS A 63 9.51 -5.33 -3.62
N TRP A 64 9.25 -4.32 -4.46
CA TRP A 64 9.99 -3.07 -4.44
C TRP A 64 9.67 -2.24 -3.18
N SER A 65 8.44 -2.31 -2.69
CA SER A 65 7.93 -1.48 -1.60
C SER A 65 8.13 -2.09 -0.21
N ASN A 66 8.19 -1.22 0.80
CA ASN A 66 8.08 -1.65 2.20
C ASN A 66 6.60 -1.70 2.63
N ILE A 67 5.78 -0.82 2.04
CA ILE A 67 4.35 -0.69 2.31
C ILE A 67 3.60 -0.61 0.98
N CYS A 68 2.56 -1.42 0.81
CA CYS A 68 1.54 -1.24 -0.20
C CYS A 68 0.30 -0.63 0.45
N TRP A 69 -0.13 0.51 -0.08
CA TRP A 69 -1.36 1.20 0.30
C TRP A 69 -2.41 1.00 -0.79
N PHE A 70 -3.50 0.33 -0.44
CA PHE A 70 -4.65 0.15 -1.32
C PHE A 70 -5.75 1.11 -0.93
N GLU A 71 -6.14 1.97 -1.87
CA GLU A 71 -7.24 2.91 -1.71
C GLU A 71 -8.52 2.31 -2.31
N GLY A 72 -9.46 1.96 -1.42
CA GLY A 72 -10.70 1.27 -1.75
C GLY A 72 -10.55 -0.24 -1.90
N LEU A 73 -11.70 -0.90 -1.96
CA LEU A 73 -11.79 -2.32 -2.22
C LEU A 73 -11.88 -2.57 -3.73
N GLY A 74 -11.05 -3.46 -4.25
CA GLY A 74 -11.06 -3.79 -5.67
C GLY A 74 -10.25 -5.04 -5.99
N GLU A 75 -10.18 -5.36 -7.27
CA GLU A 75 -9.47 -6.55 -7.76
C GLU A 75 -7.99 -6.53 -7.39
N LEU A 76 -7.34 -5.35 -7.38
CA LEU A 76 -5.95 -5.19 -6.95
C LEU A 76 -5.74 -5.61 -5.50
N THR A 77 -6.67 -5.22 -4.61
CA THR A 77 -6.64 -5.58 -3.19
C THR A 77 -6.81 -7.09 -3.01
N VAL A 78 -7.78 -7.68 -3.73
CA VAL A 78 -8.00 -9.13 -3.72
C VAL A 78 -6.75 -9.86 -4.22
N MET A 79 -6.23 -9.51 -5.40
CA MET A 79 -5.04 -10.12 -5.98
C MET A 79 -3.83 -10.03 -5.04
N ALA A 80 -3.54 -8.85 -4.51
CA ALA A 80 -2.40 -8.64 -3.61
C ALA A 80 -2.52 -9.44 -2.32
N SER A 81 -3.74 -9.58 -1.77
CA SER A 81 -3.97 -10.36 -0.55
C SER A 81 -3.67 -11.86 -0.73
N HIS A 82 -3.72 -12.40 -1.94
CA HIS A 82 -3.41 -13.80 -2.24
C HIS A 82 -1.96 -14.05 -2.69
N LEU A 83 -1.17 -13.00 -2.90
CA LEU A 83 0.24 -13.13 -3.26
C LEU A 83 1.12 -13.43 -2.04
N PRO A 84 2.29 -14.07 -2.22
CA PRO A 84 3.26 -14.24 -1.14
C PRO A 84 3.60 -12.90 -0.49
N LYS A 85 3.67 -12.89 0.85
CA LYS A 85 3.99 -11.68 1.61
C LYS A 85 5.35 -11.14 1.18
N ALA A 86 5.38 -9.94 0.63
CA ALA A 86 6.60 -9.25 0.21
C ALA A 86 6.80 -7.90 0.92
N CYS A 87 5.72 -7.32 1.45
CA CYS A 87 5.69 -6.01 2.09
C CYS A 87 4.51 -5.91 3.04
N ARG A 88 4.41 -4.82 3.81
CA ARG A 88 3.24 -4.53 4.64
C ARG A 88 2.08 -4.10 3.76
N ILE A 89 0.91 -4.69 3.91
CA ILE A 89 -0.31 -4.36 3.17
C ILE A 89 -1.24 -3.55 4.07
N ILE A 90 -1.55 -2.33 3.63
CA ILE A 90 -2.53 -1.43 4.23
C ILE A 90 -3.67 -1.27 3.23
N VAL A 91 -4.89 -1.49 3.69
CA VAL A 91 -6.11 -1.28 2.90
C VAL A 91 -6.93 -0.22 3.59
N ARG A 92 -7.32 0.83 2.86
CA ARG A 92 -8.28 1.83 3.33
C ARG A 92 -9.60 1.66 2.60
N LEU A 93 -10.68 1.50 3.35
CA LEU A 93 -12.03 1.28 2.86
C LEU A 93 -12.97 2.35 3.39
N ASN A 94 -14.04 2.63 2.65
CA ASN A 94 -15.23 3.26 3.22
C ASN A 94 -16.10 2.16 3.85
N GLU A 95 -16.82 2.48 4.93
CA GLU A 95 -17.70 1.52 5.65
C GLU A 95 -18.64 0.76 4.70
N ASN A 96 -19.17 1.42 3.67
CA ASN A 96 -20.06 0.83 2.67
C ASN A 96 -19.43 -0.34 1.87
N GLU A 97 -18.10 -0.43 1.83
CA GLU A 97 -17.38 -1.47 1.08
C GLU A 97 -17.20 -2.77 1.88
N LEU A 98 -17.31 -2.71 3.22
CA LEU A 98 -17.09 -3.84 4.12
C LEU A 98 -18.10 -4.98 3.90
N GLY A 99 -19.33 -4.64 3.51
CA GLY A 99 -20.40 -5.61 3.26
C GLY A 99 -20.42 -6.18 1.84
N SER A 100 -19.49 -5.79 0.98
CA SER A 100 -19.50 -6.21 -0.43
C SER A 100 -19.03 -7.66 -0.62
N GLU A 101 -19.48 -8.33 -1.69
CA GLU A 101 -18.97 -9.66 -2.05
C GLU A 101 -17.45 -9.69 -2.27
N LEU A 102 -16.86 -8.57 -2.71
CA LEU A 102 -15.42 -8.45 -2.87
C LEU A 102 -14.70 -8.57 -1.53
N ALA A 103 -15.29 -8.09 -0.43
CA ALA A 103 -14.68 -8.15 0.89
C ALA A 103 -14.52 -9.61 1.34
N GLY A 104 -15.49 -10.46 0.98
CA GLY A 104 -15.42 -11.91 1.21
C GLY A 104 -14.34 -12.63 0.39
N LYS A 105 -13.79 -12.00 -0.66
CA LYS A 105 -12.73 -12.58 -1.52
C LYS A 105 -11.32 -12.19 -1.07
N VAL A 106 -11.18 -11.22 -0.17
CA VAL A 106 -9.88 -10.77 0.35
C VAL A 106 -9.35 -11.77 1.37
N ASN A 107 -8.08 -12.15 1.24
CA ASN A 107 -7.37 -12.87 2.29
C ASN A 107 -6.92 -11.91 3.39
N TRP A 108 -7.80 -11.66 4.36
CA TRP A 108 -7.55 -10.72 5.46
C TRP A 108 -6.36 -11.08 6.35
N GLN A 109 -5.94 -12.35 6.40
CA GLN A 109 -4.72 -12.73 7.13
C GLN A 109 -3.44 -12.12 6.52
N ASN A 110 -3.49 -11.75 5.24
CA ASN A 110 -2.36 -11.15 4.54
C ASN A 110 -2.43 -9.60 4.56
N VAL A 111 -3.49 -9.01 5.12
CA VAL A 111 -3.63 -7.56 5.31
C VAL A 111 -3.16 -7.19 6.73
N ASP A 112 -2.20 -6.28 6.86
CA ASP A 112 -1.64 -5.93 8.17
C ASP A 112 -2.39 -4.79 8.85
N VAL A 113 -3.02 -3.91 8.07
CA VAL A 113 -3.77 -2.77 8.57
C VAL A 113 -4.98 -2.56 7.68
N LEU A 114 -6.15 -2.50 8.32
CA LEU A 114 -7.39 -2.03 7.71
C LEU A 114 -7.71 -0.65 8.30
N VAL A 115 -7.83 0.35 7.45
CA VAL A 115 -8.32 1.68 7.78
C VAL A 115 -9.75 1.76 7.29
N VAL A 116 -10.70 2.11 8.15
CA VAL A 116 -12.11 2.28 7.78
C VAL A 116 -12.48 3.74 7.97
N ASP A 117 -12.80 4.40 6.86
CA ASP A 117 -13.44 5.70 6.86
C ASP A 117 -14.93 5.53 7.11
N GLY A 118 -15.53 6.51 7.79
CA GLY A 118 -16.97 6.63 7.90
C GLY A 118 -17.66 6.77 6.52
N PRO A 119 -19.00 6.68 6.47
CA PRO A 119 -19.73 6.70 5.22
C PRO A 119 -19.46 8.01 4.47
N LYS A 120 -18.90 7.91 3.26
CA LYS A 120 -18.85 9.06 2.35
C LYS A 120 -20.26 9.28 1.77
N PRO A 121 -20.76 10.53 1.73
CA PRO A 121 -22.03 10.81 1.07
C PRO A 121 -21.94 10.42 -0.41
N PRO A 122 -23.06 10.00 -1.04
CA PRO A 122 -23.09 9.75 -2.47
C PRO A 122 -22.54 10.96 -3.23
N ARG A 123 -21.71 10.74 -4.26
CA ARG A 123 -21.11 11.80 -5.09
C ARG A 123 -22.13 12.68 -5.85
N GLU A 124 -23.43 12.43 -5.67
CA GLU A 124 -24.53 13.12 -6.35
C GLU A 124 -24.99 14.43 -5.70
N ASN A 125 -24.39 14.87 -4.59
CA ASN A 125 -24.77 16.12 -3.93
C ASN A 125 -23.56 16.94 -3.47
N ILE A 126 -22.73 17.36 -4.41
CA ILE A 126 -21.79 18.48 -4.20
C ILE A 126 -22.27 19.60 -5.14
N PRO A 127 -22.77 20.74 -4.61
CA PRO A 127 -23.15 21.88 -5.44
C PRO A 127 -21.97 22.47 -6.21
#